data_AF-A0A9D0CDW5-F1
#
_entry.id   AF-A0A9D0CDW5-F1
#
_cell.length_a   1.000
_cell.length_b   1.000
_cell.length_c   1.000
_cell.angle_alpha   90.00
_cell.angle_beta   90.00
_cell.angle_gamma   90.00
#
_symmetry.space_group_name_H-M   'P 1'
#
loop_
_entity.id
_entity.type
_entity.pdbx_description
1 polymer ?
#
loop_
_entity_poly.entity_id
_entity_poly.type
_entity_poly.pdbx_seq_one_letter_code
_entity_poly.pdbx_strand_id
1 'polypeptide(L)' 'MVKTQAIVIQTTKFQESSLIVKCYTEIGIKSYFLKGILKSKSKQNKAKIA' A
#
# COMPACT_ATOMS: atom_id res chain seq x y z
N MET A 1 5.56 16.51 -1.43
CA MET A 1 5.06 15.14 -1.68
C MET A 1 5.03 14.94 -3.19
N VAL A 2 5.88 14.06 -3.73
CA VAL A 2 5.93 13.78 -5.18
C VAL A 2 4.91 12.68 -5.47
N LYS A 3 3.97 12.94 -6.39
CA LYS A 3 3.02 11.95 -6.88
C LYS A 3 3.56 11.42 -8.21
N THR A 4 3.66 10.10 -8.34
CA THR A 4 4.15 9.44 -9.55
C THR A 4 3.26 8.26 -9.83
N GLN A 5 2.92 8.06 -11.09
CA GLN A 5 2.14 6.90 -11.51
C GLN A 5 3.00 5.64 -11.38
N ALA A 6 2.41 4.59 -10.83
CA ALA A 6 3.13 3.37 -10.54
C ALA A 6 2.19 2.14 -10.60
N ILE A 7 2.73 1.01 -11.04
CA ILE A 7 2.07 -0.29 -11.03
C ILE A 7 2.81 -1.18 -10.02
N VAL A 8 2.07 -1.82 -9.12
CA VAL A 8 2.65 -2.79 -8.17
C VAL A 8 2.94 -4.08 -8.92
N ILE A 9 4.21 -4.50 -8.92
CA ILE A 9 4.65 -5.76 -9.52
C ILE A 9 4.63 -6.88 -8.48
N GLN A 10 5.08 -6.57 -7.26
CA GLN A 10 5.21 -7.57 -6.20
C GLN A 10 4.90 -6.95 -4.84
N THR A 11 4.20 -7.73 -4.02
CA THR A 11 3.85 -7.40 -2.64
C THR A 11 4.40 -8.47 -1.72
N THR A 12 5.14 -8.08 -0.69
CA THR A 12 5.66 -9.00 0.32
C THR A 12 5.20 -8.52 1.68
N LYS A 13 4.47 -9.37 2.41
CA LYS A 13 4.09 -9.09 3.79
C LYS A 13 5.35 -9.06 4.64
N PHE A 14 5.52 -7.97 5.39
CA PHE A 14 6.66 -7.77 6.26
C PHE A 14 6.15 -7.51 7.68
N GLN A 15 6.55 -8.37 8.61
CA GLN A 15 6.00 -8.40 9.96
C GLN A 15 4.47 -8.56 9.97
N GLU A 16 3.84 -8.26 11.10
CA GLU A 16 2.41 -8.42 11.27
C GLU A 16 1.60 -7.42 10.44
N SER A 17 2.05 -6.15 10.40
CA SER A 17 1.24 -5.04 9.90
C SER A 17 1.87 -4.21 8.77
N SER A 18 3.03 -4.60 8.24
CA SER A 18 3.72 -3.83 7.19
C SER A 18 3.79 -4.59 5.86
N LEU A 19 4.01 -3.86 4.77
CA LEU A 19 4.24 -4.42 3.44
C LEU A 19 5.53 -3.84 2.86
N ILE A 20 6.30 -4.66 2.16
CA ILE A 20 7.32 -4.22 1.21
C ILE A 20 6.72 -4.40 -0.17
N VAL A 21 6.68 -3.34 -0.98
CA VAL A 21 6.12 -3.37 -2.33
C VAL A 21 7.18 -3.00 -3.35
N LYS A 22 7.23 -3.72 -4.45
CA LYS A 22 8.05 -3.39 -5.62
C LYS A 22 7.12 -2.84 -6.69
N CYS A 23 7.38 -1.61 -7.11
CA CYS A 23 6.57 -0.91 -8.09
C CYS A 23 7.39 -0.60 -9.34
N TYR A 24 6.76 -0.75 -10.51
CA TYR A 24 7.24 -0.16 -11.74
C TYR A 24 6.72 1.26 -11.83
N THR A 25 7.61 2.22 -12.03
CA THR A 25 7.28 3.65 -12.18
C THR A 25 7.82 4.14 -13.51
N GLU A 26 7.42 5.35 -13.93
CA GLU A 26 7.93 5.98 -15.16
C GLU A 26 9.48 6.09 -15.20
N ILE A 27 10.12 6.16 -14.03
CA ILE A 27 11.58 6.26 -13.86
C ILE A 27 12.25 4.92 -13.53
N GLY A 28 11.51 3.81 -13.62
CA GLY A 28 12.01 2.45 -13.40
C GLY A 28 11.45 1.77 -12.15
N ILE A 29 12.09 0.66 -11.76
CA ILE A 29 11.65 -0.18 -10.63
C ILE A 29 12.15 0.41 -9.31
N LYS A 30 11.22 0.60 -8.36
CA LYS A 30 11.54 1.04 -7.00
C LYS A 30 10.82 0.19 -5.96
N SER A 31 11.47 -0.02 -4.83
CA SER A 31 10.90 -0.72 -3.67
C SER A 31 10.52 0.28 -2.58
N TYR A 32 9.34 0.09 -1.99
CA TYR A 32 8.80 0.96 -0.94
C TYR A 32 8.40 0.15 0.29
N PHE A 33 8.63 0.72 1.47
CA PHE A 33 8.21 0.14 2.74
C PHE A 33 6.97 0.85 3.29
N LEU A 34 5.88 0.10 3.40
CA LEU A 34 4.59 0.58 3.90
C LEU A 34 4.39 0.08 5.34
N LYS A 35 4.71 0.94 6.31
CA LYS A 35 4.62 0.59 7.74
C LYS A 35 3.18 0.65 8.24
N GLY A 36 2.73 -0.41 8.92
CA GLY A 36 1.45 -0.42 9.65
C GLY A 36 0.20 -0.36 8.77
N ILE A 37 0.31 -0.68 7.49
CA ILE A 37 -0.79 -0.62 6.52
C ILE A 37 -1.86 -1.71 6.74
N LEU A 38 -1.50 -2.87 7.30
CA LEU A 38 -2.47 -3.93 7.64
C LEU A 38 -3.04 -3.80 9.06
N LYS A 39 -2.66 -2.77 9.84
CA LYS A 39 -3.37 -2.51 11.08
C LYS A 39 -4.80 -2.17 10.69
N SER A 40 -5.76 -2.98 11.14
CA SER A 40 -7.18 -2.73 10.92
C SER A 40 -7.48 -1.28 11.28
N LYS A 41 -7.68 -0.44 10.26
CA LYS A 41 -8.36 0.83 10.47
C LYS A 41 -9.80 0.44 10.70
N SER A 42 -10.16 0.11 11.94
CA SER A 42 -11.53 0.13 12.41
C SER A 42 -12.03 1.57 12.29
N LYS A 43 -12.42 1.95 11.07
CA LYS A 43 -13.06 3.22 10.76
C LYS A 43 -14.27 2.86 9.90
N GLN A 44 -15.32 2.47 10.63
CA GLN A 44 -16.72 2.60 10.28
C GLN A 44 -17.11 2.03 8.91
N ASN A 45 -17.69 0.84 8.93
CA ASN A 45 -18.77 0.48 8.01
C ASN A 45 -19.79 1.63 7.98
N LYS A 46 -19.68 2.54 7.02
CA LYS A 46 -20.84 3.29 6.53
C LYS A 46 -21.43 2.51 5.36
N ALA A 47 -21.98 1.34 5.67
CA ALA A 47 -23.14 0.88 4.93
C ALA A 47 -24.31 1.78 5.36
N LYS A 48 -24.46 2.93 4.69
CA LYS A 48 -25.74 3.64 4.65
C LYS A 48 -26.33 3.37 3.27
N ILE A 49 -27.16 2.35 3.20
CA ILE A 49 -28.24 2.28 2.22
C ILE A 49 -29.48 2.15 3.10
N ALA A 50 -30.15 3.29 3.27
CA ALA A 50 -31.52 3.38 3.75
C ALA A 50 -32.44 3.32 2.53
#